data_AF-A0A1I3EAI0-F1
#
_entry.id   AF-A0A1I3EAI0-F1
#
_cell.length_a   1.000
_cell.length_b   1.000
_cell.length_c   1.000
_cell.angle_alpha   90.00
_cell.angle_beta   90.00
_cell.angle_gamma   90.00
#
_symmetry.space_group_name_H-M   'P 1'
#
loop_
_entity.id
_entity.type
_entity.pdbx_description
1 polymer ?
#
loop_
_entity_poly.entity_id
_entity_poly.type
_entity_poly.pdbx_seq_one_letter_code
_entity_poly.pdbx_strand_id
1 'polypeptide(L)'
;MADRFYELTVAGCTRSLPILNVTDKLAIAGFIMLGDPDLTLACAKELAKKIPADTDIILTAETKGIPLAADLARELGMPRYIVARKSVKAYMENAIWVEDISITTKGVQNLCLDGVDVDRIKGKNVLLLDDVISTGGSMKALRELTEKAGGKVVGEACVLAEGDASKRDDIIFLEPLPLFDAQD
;
A
#
# COMPACT_ATOMS: atom_id res chain seq x y z
N MET A 1 2.13 10.65 25.29
CA MET A 1 2.02 11.14 23.89
C MET A 1 3.34 10.83 23.21
N ALA A 2 3.43 10.91 21.88
CA ALA A 2 4.75 10.76 21.24
C ALA A 2 5.56 12.03 21.52
N ASP A 3 6.80 11.87 21.99
CA ASP A 3 7.69 12.99 22.35
C ASP A 3 8.78 13.23 21.29
N ARG A 4 8.79 12.40 20.24
CA ARG A 4 9.72 12.44 19.11
C ARG A 4 8.94 12.51 17.81
N PHE A 5 9.39 13.34 16.89
CA PHE A 5 8.75 13.53 15.59
C PHE A 5 9.77 13.54 14.45
N TYR A 6 9.34 13.05 13.29
CA TYR A 6 10.05 13.15 12.02
C TYR A 6 9.28 14.06 11.08
N GLU A 7 9.92 15.10 10.55
CA GLU A 7 9.31 15.93 9.52
C GLU A 7 9.45 15.28 8.15
N LEU A 8 8.32 14.83 7.60
CA LEU A 8 8.21 14.35 6.24
C LEU A 8 7.75 15.47 5.33
N THR A 9 8.40 15.66 4.19
CA THR A 9 7.87 16.44 3.06
C THR A 9 7.77 15.53 1.85
N VAL A 10 6.55 15.35 1.31
CA VAL A 10 6.29 14.52 0.13
C VAL A 10 5.20 15.16 -0.72
N ALA A 11 5.37 15.18 -2.05
CA ALA A 11 4.41 15.80 -2.98
C ALA A 11 4.01 17.25 -2.59
N GLY A 12 4.96 18.03 -2.05
CA GLY A 12 4.71 19.40 -1.59
C GLY A 12 3.94 19.52 -0.26
N CYS A 13 3.58 18.42 0.39
CA CYS A 13 2.94 18.39 1.69
C CYS A 13 3.95 18.08 2.80
N THR A 14 3.98 18.90 3.86
CA THR A 14 4.80 18.63 5.06
C THR A 14 3.93 18.11 6.19
N ARG A 15 4.37 17.05 6.87
CA ARG A 15 3.72 16.46 8.05
C ARG A 15 4.75 16.11 9.12
N SER A 16 4.38 16.34 10.38
CA SER A 16 5.16 15.92 11.55
C SER A 16 4.66 14.56 12.01
N LEU A 17 5.45 13.52 11.78
CA LEU A 17 5.08 12.13 12.06
C LEU A 17 5.60 11.71 13.42
N PRO A 18 4.78 11.15 14.32
CA PRO A 18 5.27 10.64 15.60
C PRO A 18 6.22 9.46 15.37
N ILE A 19 7.36 9.45 16.05
CA ILE A 19 8.27 8.31 16.05
C ILE A 19 7.82 7.34 17.16
N LEU A 20 7.57 6.09 16.79
CA LEU A 20 6.98 5.08 17.65
C LEU A 20 7.87 3.84 17.70
N ASN A 21 8.21 3.37 18.91
CA ASN A 21 8.91 2.09 19.08
C ASN A 21 7.99 0.95 18.63
N VAL A 22 8.48 0.13 17.70
CA VAL A 22 7.83 -1.12 17.25
C VAL A 22 8.38 -2.30 18.04
N THR A 23 9.66 -2.23 18.40
CA THR A 23 10.37 -3.18 19.27
C THR A 23 11.30 -2.41 20.20
N ASP A 24 11.97 -3.10 21.12
CA ASP A 24 12.97 -2.52 22.03
C ASP A 24 14.20 -1.94 21.32
N LYS A 25 14.36 -2.17 20.00
CA LYS A 25 15.50 -1.70 19.21
C LYS A 25 15.11 -0.84 18.01
N LEU A 26 13.87 -0.95 17.54
CA LEU A 26 13.42 -0.34 16.29
C LEU A 26 12.23 0.58 16.53
N ALA A 27 12.32 1.79 15.99
CA ALA A 27 11.24 2.74 15.91
C ALA A 27 10.96 3.16 14.45
N ILE A 28 9.71 3.54 14.18
CA ILE A 28 9.25 3.99 12.85
C ILE A 28 8.55 5.34 12.98
N ALA A 29 8.54 6.13 11.90
CA ALA A 29 7.68 7.29 11.81
C ALA A 29 6.27 6.84 11.40
N GLY A 30 5.27 7.13 12.25
CA GLY A 30 3.88 6.72 12.05
C GLY A 30 3.19 7.47 10.90
N PHE A 31 3.43 7.02 9.66
CA PHE A 31 2.77 7.57 8.47
C PHE A 31 1.36 6.96 8.29
N ILE A 32 0.35 7.82 8.26
CA ILE A 32 -1.06 7.47 8.05
C ILE A 32 -1.69 8.52 7.13
N MET A 33 -2.28 8.08 6.03
CA MET A 33 -3.00 8.95 5.09
C MET A 33 -4.51 9.03 5.39
N LEU A 34 -5.03 8.13 6.23
CA LEU A 34 -6.44 8.10 6.61
C LEU A 34 -6.84 9.40 7.31
N GLY A 35 -7.76 10.14 6.68
CA GLY A 35 -8.23 11.44 7.18
C GLY A 35 -7.47 12.65 6.64
N ASP A 36 -6.49 12.46 5.76
CA ASP A 36 -5.71 13.53 5.14
C ASP A 36 -5.92 13.58 3.61
N PRO A 37 -7.02 14.21 3.14
CA PRO A 37 -7.35 14.26 1.72
C PRO A 37 -6.33 15.06 0.90
N ASP A 38 -5.72 16.10 1.47
CA ASP A 38 -4.75 16.94 0.76
C ASP A 38 -3.47 16.17 0.46
N LEU A 39 -2.94 15.45 1.47
CA LEU A 39 -1.79 14.58 1.30
C LEU A 39 -2.07 13.45 0.31
N THR A 40 -3.26 12.83 0.41
CA THR A 40 -3.67 11.73 -0.46
C THR A 40 -3.73 12.16 -1.92
N LEU A 41 -4.43 13.26 -2.21
CA LEU A 41 -4.56 13.77 -3.57
C LEU A 41 -3.22 14.22 -4.15
N ALA A 42 -2.39 14.90 -3.34
CA ALA A 42 -1.06 15.35 -3.78
C ALA A 42 -0.17 14.16 -4.15
N CYS A 43 -0.12 13.12 -3.32
CA CYS A 43 0.66 11.92 -3.59
C CYS A 43 0.12 11.14 -4.80
N ALA A 44 -1.20 11.02 -4.94
CA ALA A 44 -1.83 10.36 -6.09
C ALA A 44 -1.45 11.04 -7.42
N LYS A 45 -1.46 12.39 -7.47
CA LYS A 45 -1.05 13.16 -8.65
C LYS A 45 0.41 12.93 -9.04
N GLU A 46 1.32 12.88 -8.06
CA GLU A 46 2.73 12.62 -8.33
C GLU A 46 2.98 11.16 -8.74
N LEU A 47 2.28 10.21 -8.12
CA LEU A 47 2.36 8.80 -8.51
C LEU A 47 1.82 8.56 -9.92
N ALA A 48 0.69 9.18 -10.29
CA ALA A 48 0.07 9.01 -11.61
C ALA A 48 1.04 9.29 -12.77
N LYS A 49 1.99 10.21 -12.60
CA LYS A 49 3.03 10.53 -13.60
C LYS A 49 4.06 9.42 -13.80
N LYS A 50 4.17 8.49 -12.85
CA LYS A 50 5.17 7.41 -12.80
C LYS A 50 4.59 6.03 -13.09
N ILE A 51 3.26 5.87 -13.05
CA ILE A 51 2.60 4.57 -13.23
C ILE A 51 2.73 4.10 -14.68
N PRO A 52 3.00 2.80 -14.94
CA PRO A 52 3.02 2.24 -16.29
C PRO A 52 1.71 2.49 -17.03
N ALA A 53 1.82 3.01 -18.26
CA ALA A 53 0.65 3.40 -19.07
C ALA A 53 -0.26 2.22 -19.45
N ASP A 54 0.24 0.98 -19.39
CA ASP A 54 -0.51 -0.25 -19.66
C ASP A 54 -1.21 -0.82 -18.41
N THR A 55 -1.23 -0.10 -17.29
CA THR A 55 -1.97 -0.48 -16.08
C THR A 55 -3.48 -0.43 -16.34
N ASP A 56 -4.17 -1.55 -16.14
CA ASP A 56 -5.63 -1.64 -16.29
C ASP A 56 -6.37 -1.34 -14.98
N ILE A 57 -5.81 -1.77 -13.83
CA ILE A 57 -6.48 -1.71 -12.54
C ILE A 57 -5.50 -1.63 -11.38
N ILE A 58 -5.90 -0.92 -10.32
CA ILE A 58 -5.16 -0.82 -9.07
C ILE A 58 -5.69 -1.84 -8.06
N LEU A 59 -4.79 -2.52 -7.35
CA LEU A 59 -5.09 -3.37 -6.20
C LEU A 59 -4.33 -2.89 -4.96
N THR A 60 -5.05 -2.61 -3.87
CA THR A 60 -4.49 -2.28 -2.55
C THR A 60 -5.01 -3.24 -1.48
N ALA A 61 -4.31 -3.38 -0.36
CA ALA A 61 -4.87 -3.99 0.85
C ALA A 61 -5.67 -2.97 1.67
N GLU A 62 -6.66 -3.43 2.44
CA GLU A 62 -7.30 -2.60 3.45
C GLU A 62 -6.36 -2.32 4.65
N THR A 63 -6.42 -1.17 5.32
CA THR A 63 -7.30 -0.01 5.05
C THR A 63 -6.51 1.19 4.56
N LYS A 64 -5.22 1.29 4.94
CA LYS A 64 -4.42 2.52 4.80
C LYS A 64 -4.26 2.97 3.34
N GLY A 65 -4.09 2.04 2.41
CA GLY A 65 -3.95 2.35 0.97
C GLY A 65 -5.26 2.73 0.26
N ILE A 66 -6.44 2.57 0.89
CA ILE A 66 -7.74 2.80 0.23
C ILE A 66 -7.90 4.25 -0.28
N PRO A 67 -7.65 5.32 0.52
CA PRO A 67 -7.79 6.68 0.01
C PRO A 67 -6.85 6.95 -1.17
N LEU A 68 -5.61 6.48 -1.08
CA LEU A 68 -4.61 6.64 -2.14
C LEU A 68 -5.04 5.92 -3.42
N ALA A 69 -5.53 4.69 -3.32
CA ALA A 69 -6.05 3.94 -4.46
C ALA A 69 -7.24 4.64 -5.11
N ALA A 70 -8.14 5.23 -4.32
CA ALA A 70 -9.29 5.96 -4.82
C ALA A 70 -8.89 7.23 -5.59
N ASP A 71 -7.95 8.01 -5.07
CA ASP A 71 -7.47 9.21 -5.74
C ASP A 71 -6.59 8.88 -6.95
N LEU A 72 -5.69 7.90 -6.85
CA LEU A 72 -4.85 7.48 -7.97
C LEU A 72 -5.67 6.91 -9.12
N ALA A 73 -6.69 6.08 -8.84
CA ALA A 73 -7.60 5.59 -9.87
C ALA A 73 -8.30 6.75 -10.59
N ARG A 74 -8.70 7.79 -9.87
CA ARG A 74 -9.34 8.98 -10.46
C ARG A 74 -8.37 9.76 -11.35
N GLU A 75 -7.14 9.98 -10.88
CA GLU A 75 -6.09 10.66 -11.66
C GLU A 75 -5.70 9.89 -12.93
N LEU A 76 -5.75 8.54 -12.89
CA LEU A 76 -5.52 7.68 -14.05
C LEU A 76 -6.76 7.47 -14.93
N GLY A 77 -7.90 8.08 -14.60
CA GLY A 77 -9.16 7.92 -15.36
C GLY A 77 -9.78 6.52 -15.26
N MET A 78 -9.41 5.73 -14.25
CA MET A 78 -9.92 4.39 -14.03
C MET A 78 -11.30 4.45 -13.34
N PRO A 79 -12.30 3.69 -13.82
CA PRO A 79 -13.64 3.69 -13.23
C PRO A 79 -13.71 2.94 -11.90
N ARG A 80 -12.67 2.18 -11.53
CA ARG A 80 -12.64 1.31 -10.36
C ARG A 80 -11.22 0.98 -9.91
N TYR A 81 -11.06 0.75 -8.61
CA TYR A 81 -9.92 0.09 -7.97
C TYR A 81 -10.42 -1.09 -7.13
N ILE A 82 -9.52 -2.00 -6.76
CA ILE A 82 -9.84 -3.21 -5.97
C ILE A 82 -9.17 -3.12 -4.61
N VAL A 83 -9.86 -3.64 -3.59
CA VAL A 83 -9.36 -3.69 -2.21
C VAL A 83 -9.35 -5.13 -1.72
N ALA A 84 -8.16 -5.69 -1.49
CA ALA A 84 -8.01 -6.94 -0.76
C ALA A 84 -8.35 -6.75 0.73
N ARG A 85 -9.14 -7.67 1.28
CA ARG A 85 -9.70 -7.57 2.64
C ARG A 85 -8.95 -8.50 3.59
N LYS A 86 -8.89 -8.17 4.88
CA LYS A 86 -8.27 -9.03 5.91
C LYS A 86 -9.17 -10.15 6.40
N SER A 87 -10.46 -10.08 6.08
CA SER A 87 -11.43 -11.15 6.34
C SER A 87 -12.59 -11.07 5.37
N VAL A 88 -13.17 -12.24 5.05
CA VAL A 88 -14.37 -12.35 4.23
C VAL A 88 -15.52 -11.61 4.92
N LYS A 89 -16.24 -10.78 4.17
CA LYS A 89 -17.40 -10.02 4.68
C LYS A 89 -18.69 -10.70 4.24
N ALA A 90 -19.79 -10.40 4.95
CA ALA A 90 -21.10 -11.02 4.70
C ALA A 90 -21.67 -10.81 3.28
N TYR A 91 -21.14 -9.83 2.54
CA TYR A 91 -21.53 -9.52 1.16
C TYR A 91 -20.57 -10.07 0.11
N MET A 92 -19.55 -10.85 0.52
CA MET A 92 -18.59 -11.46 -0.40
C MET A 92 -19.02 -12.90 -0.71
N GLU A 93 -18.91 -13.27 -1.98
CA GLU A 93 -19.25 -14.60 -2.47
C GLU A 93 -18.08 -15.18 -3.28
N ASN A 94 -17.84 -16.49 -3.17
CA ASN A 94 -16.77 -17.20 -3.88
C ASN A 94 -15.38 -16.58 -3.67
N ALA A 95 -15.11 -16.10 -2.46
CA ALA A 95 -13.86 -15.41 -2.14
C ALA A 95 -12.65 -16.35 -2.22
N ILE A 96 -11.54 -15.84 -2.77
CA ILE A 96 -10.22 -16.48 -2.69
C ILE A 96 -9.40 -15.84 -1.58
N TRP A 97 -8.43 -16.57 -1.02
CA TRP A 97 -7.53 -16.05 0.01
C TRP A 97 -6.08 -16.51 -0.17
N VAL A 98 -5.20 -15.74 0.44
CA VAL A 98 -3.77 -16.02 0.62
C VAL A 98 -3.39 -15.72 2.06
N GLU A 99 -2.33 -16.38 2.53
CA GLU A 99 -1.70 -16.02 3.81
C GLU A 99 -0.78 -14.83 3.59
N ASP A 100 -0.89 -13.81 4.46
CA ASP A 100 0.03 -12.69 4.54
C ASP A 100 0.93 -12.86 5.77
N ILE A 101 2.19 -13.18 5.49
CA ILE A 101 3.26 -13.30 6.48
C ILE A 101 4.00 -11.94 6.53
N SER A 102 3.34 -10.90 7.05
CA SER A 102 3.93 -9.57 7.23
C SER A 102 4.59 -9.42 8.61
N ILE A 103 5.80 -8.86 8.65
CA ILE A 103 6.59 -8.66 9.89
C ILE A 103 5.92 -7.65 10.84
N THR A 104 5.20 -6.69 10.28
CA THR A 104 4.56 -5.58 11.02
C THR A 104 3.25 -5.98 11.70
N THR A 105 2.79 -7.22 11.54
CA THR A 105 1.55 -7.68 12.16
C THR A 105 1.78 -8.82 13.15
N LYS A 106 1.06 -8.82 14.28
CA LYS A 106 1.06 -9.94 15.22
C LYS A 106 0.32 -11.14 14.62
N GLY A 107 1.06 -12.15 14.16
CA GLY A 107 0.53 -13.43 13.69
C GLY A 107 0.29 -13.49 12.18
N VAL A 108 -0.11 -14.68 11.70
CA VAL A 108 -0.50 -14.90 10.29
C VAL A 108 -1.76 -14.10 9.99
N GLN A 109 -1.68 -13.21 9.00
CA GLN A 109 -2.86 -12.54 8.45
C GLN A 109 -3.33 -13.29 7.22
N ASN A 110 -4.58 -13.06 6.82
CA ASN A 110 -5.06 -13.49 5.51
C ASN A 110 -5.45 -12.25 4.72
N LEU A 111 -5.21 -12.27 3.41
CA LEU A 111 -5.84 -11.35 2.48
C LEU A 111 -6.81 -12.13 1.59
N CYS A 112 -7.98 -11.56 1.32
CA CYS A 112 -8.98 -12.16 0.45
C CYS A 112 -9.55 -11.17 -0.57
N LEU A 113 -10.01 -11.74 -1.69
CA LEU A 113 -10.71 -11.03 -2.76
C LEU A 113 -12.08 -11.65 -2.94
N ASP A 114 -13.09 -10.82 -3.20
CA ASP A 114 -14.42 -11.24 -3.57
C ASP A 114 -14.43 -11.87 -4.97
N GLY A 115 -15.32 -12.81 -5.25
CA GLY A 115 -15.41 -13.45 -6.56
C GLY A 115 -15.63 -12.44 -7.70
N VAL A 116 -16.41 -11.39 -7.45
CA VAL A 116 -16.63 -10.32 -8.44
C VAL A 116 -15.36 -9.50 -8.69
N ASP A 117 -14.49 -9.34 -7.70
CA ASP A 117 -13.20 -8.68 -7.87
C ASP A 117 -12.18 -9.58 -8.57
N VAL A 118 -12.26 -10.90 -8.39
CA VAL A 118 -11.51 -11.88 -9.19
C VAL A 118 -11.86 -11.74 -10.67
N ASP A 119 -13.14 -11.67 -11.03
CA ASP A 119 -13.57 -11.50 -12.41
C ASP A 119 -13.07 -10.18 -13.03
N ARG A 120 -12.93 -9.12 -12.22
CA ARG A 120 -12.39 -7.82 -12.67
C ARG A 120 -10.88 -7.85 -12.88
N ILE A 121 -10.15 -8.67 -12.14
CA ILE A 121 -8.70 -8.81 -12.22
C ILE A 121 -8.29 -9.74 -13.36
N LYS A 122 -9.11 -10.73 -13.68
CA LYS A 122 -8.77 -11.77 -14.67
C LYS A 122 -8.34 -11.18 -16.02
N GLY A 123 -7.12 -11.52 -16.44
CA GLY A 123 -6.51 -11.07 -17.70
C GLY A 123 -6.09 -9.59 -17.72
N LYS A 124 -6.08 -8.89 -16.59
CA LYS A 124 -5.71 -7.47 -16.48
C LYS A 124 -4.27 -7.27 -16.04
N ASN A 125 -3.68 -6.17 -16.47
CA ASN A 125 -2.44 -5.62 -15.94
C ASN A 125 -2.74 -4.88 -14.62
N VAL A 126 -2.27 -5.42 -13.50
CA VAL A 126 -2.56 -4.94 -12.14
C VAL A 126 -1.36 -4.19 -11.58
N LEU A 127 -1.60 -2.97 -11.10
CA LEU A 127 -0.64 -2.25 -10.25
C LEU A 127 -0.97 -2.54 -8.78
N LEU A 128 0.03 -3.01 -8.03
CA LEU A 128 -0.09 -3.15 -6.58
C LEU A 128 0.25 -1.80 -5.93
N LEU A 129 -0.57 -1.37 -4.98
CA LEU A 129 -0.44 -0.06 -4.34
C LEU A 129 -0.52 -0.19 -2.82
N ASP A 130 0.34 0.53 -2.11
CA ASP A 130 0.26 0.74 -0.66
C ASP A 130 0.67 2.18 -0.29
N ASP A 131 0.47 2.56 0.97
CA ASP A 131 0.97 3.85 1.46
C ASP A 131 2.48 3.78 1.77
N VAL A 132 2.92 2.72 2.43
CA VAL A 132 4.33 2.47 2.76
C VAL A 132 4.71 1.03 2.41
N ILE A 133 5.79 0.85 1.66
CA ILE A 133 6.42 -0.46 1.47
C ILE A 133 7.69 -0.51 2.30
N SER A 134 7.69 -1.43 3.28
CA SER A 134 8.86 -1.78 4.09
C SER A 134 9.44 -3.11 3.58
N THR A 135 9.39 -4.19 4.34
CA THR A 135 9.91 -5.51 3.90
C THR A 135 9.19 -6.14 2.70
N GLY A 136 8.05 -5.58 2.27
CA GLY A 136 7.29 -6.01 1.10
C GLY A 136 6.39 -7.24 1.32
N GLY A 137 6.17 -7.67 2.58
CA GLY A 137 5.30 -8.82 2.90
C GLY A 137 3.90 -8.70 2.29
N SER A 138 3.24 -7.55 2.50
CA SER A 138 1.90 -7.30 1.94
C SER A 138 1.89 -7.26 0.41
N MET A 139 2.96 -6.76 -0.24
CA MET A 139 3.07 -6.80 -1.70
C MET A 139 3.17 -8.23 -2.24
N LYS A 140 3.89 -9.12 -1.53
CA LYS A 140 3.94 -10.55 -1.89
C LYS A 140 2.56 -11.20 -1.82
N ALA A 141 1.79 -10.92 -0.77
CA ALA A 141 0.44 -11.45 -0.62
C ALA A 141 -0.51 -10.90 -1.72
N LEU A 142 -0.46 -9.59 -2.01
CA LEU A 142 -1.26 -9.01 -3.10
C LEU A 142 -0.88 -9.56 -4.48
N ARG A 143 0.40 -9.83 -4.71
CA ARG A 143 0.89 -10.48 -5.92
C ARG A 143 0.33 -11.90 -6.06
N GLU A 144 0.39 -12.70 -5.00
CA GLU A 144 -0.19 -14.05 -5.01
C GLU A 144 -1.71 -14.02 -5.24
N LEU A 145 -2.43 -13.08 -4.63
CA LEU A 145 -3.88 -12.88 -4.89
C LEU A 145 -4.15 -12.52 -6.35
N THR A 146 -3.34 -11.64 -6.92
CA THR A 146 -3.45 -11.23 -8.32
C THR A 146 -3.26 -12.41 -9.26
N GLU A 147 -2.22 -13.21 -9.02
CA GLU A 147 -1.92 -14.41 -9.80
C GLU A 147 -3.03 -15.46 -9.69
N LYS A 148 -3.54 -15.71 -8.48
CA LYS A 148 -4.70 -16.59 -8.24
C LYS A 148 -5.97 -16.10 -8.93
N ALA A 149 -6.17 -14.78 -9.02
CA ALA A 149 -7.27 -14.18 -9.74
C ALA A 149 -7.07 -14.17 -11.28
N GLY A 150 -5.91 -14.62 -11.76
CA GLY A 150 -5.58 -14.67 -13.19
C GLY A 150 -5.19 -13.32 -13.79
N GLY A 151 -4.78 -12.35 -12.98
CA GLY A 151 -4.20 -11.08 -13.41
C GLY A 151 -2.69 -11.16 -13.55
N LYS A 152 -2.08 -10.08 -14.10
CA LYS A 152 -0.63 -9.93 -14.24
C LYS A 152 -0.18 -8.68 -13.49
N VAL A 153 0.73 -8.83 -12.53
CA VAL A 153 1.32 -7.66 -11.86
C VAL A 153 2.29 -6.94 -12.80
N VAL A 154 2.06 -5.65 -13.03
CA VAL A 154 2.92 -4.79 -13.88
C VAL A 154 3.76 -3.79 -13.11
N GLY A 155 3.52 -3.64 -11.81
CA GLY A 155 4.34 -2.82 -10.93
C GLY A 155 3.87 -2.83 -9.47
N GLU A 156 4.75 -2.39 -8.59
CA GLU A 156 4.47 -2.10 -7.18
C GLU A 156 4.72 -0.60 -6.97
N ALA A 157 3.79 0.10 -6.34
CA ALA A 157 3.90 1.52 -6.06
C ALA A 157 3.54 1.84 -4.61
N CYS A 158 4.20 2.85 -4.04
CA CYS A 158 3.85 3.41 -2.75
C CYS A 158 4.19 4.88 -2.63
N VAL A 159 3.68 5.55 -1.59
CA VAL A 159 4.13 6.91 -1.28
C VAL A 159 5.56 6.85 -0.74
N LEU A 160 5.78 5.99 0.26
CA LEU A 160 7.05 5.91 0.97
C LEU A 160 7.67 4.52 0.90
N ALA A 161 8.97 4.46 0.57
CA ALA A 161 9.76 3.23 0.68
C ALA A 161 10.58 3.26 1.98
N GLU A 162 10.28 2.38 2.92
CA GLU A 162 10.86 2.39 4.26
C GLU A 162 12.10 1.50 4.38
N GLY A 163 13.15 2.02 5.00
CA GLY A 163 14.38 1.26 5.26
C GLY A 163 15.01 0.73 3.97
N ASP A 164 15.31 -0.57 3.92
CA ASP A 164 15.96 -1.19 2.76
C ASP A 164 15.09 -1.19 1.50
N ALA A 165 13.76 -1.00 1.61
CA ALA A 165 12.91 -0.86 0.43
C ALA A 165 13.26 0.37 -0.41
N SER A 166 13.79 1.43 0.21
CA SER A 166 14.23 2.63 -0.52
C SER A 166 15.42 2.38 -1.46
N LYS A 167 16.08 1.22 -1.34
CA LYS A 167 17.22 0.81 -2.17
C LYS A 167 16.80 -0.14 -3.31
N ARG A 168 15.54 -0.56 -3.34
CA ARG A 168 15.00 -1.44 -4.36
C ARG A 168 14.71 -0.66 -5.64
N ASP A 169 15.00 -1.26 -6.79
CA ASP A 169 14.75 -0.71 -8.13
C ASP A 169 13.43 -1.21 -8.75
N ASP A 170 12.76 -2.16 -8.09
CA ASP A 170 11.50 -2.76 -8.53
C ASP A 170 10.24 -2.10 -7.92
N ILE A 171 10.39 -1.01 -7.15
CA ILE A 171 9.29 -0.26 -6.54
C ILE A 171 9.25 1.18 -7.10
N ILE A 172 8.05 1.64 -7.46
CA ILE A 172 7.78 3.04 -7.78
C ILE A 172 7.40 3.78 -6.49
N PHE A 173 8.23 4.72 -6.04
CA PHE A 173 7.91 5.52 -4.84
C PHE A 173 8.18 7.02 -5.01
N LEU A 174 7.65 7.81 -4.08
CA LEU A 174 7.86 9.26 -4.06
C LEU A 174 9.08 9.63 -3.20
N GLU A 175 9.12 9.16 -1.95
CA GLU A 175 10.18 9.51 -1.00
C GLU A 175 10.64 8.31 -0.16
N PRO A 176 11.91 8.24 0.27
CA PRO A 176 12.36 7.26 1.24
C PRO A 176 11.85 7.62 2.65
N LEU A 177 11.58 6.61 3.47
CA LEU A 177 11.31 6.77 4.90
C LEU A 177 12.39 6.07 5.74
N PRO A 178 13.13 6.79 6.60
CA PRO A 178 14.17 6.17 7.42
C PRO A 178 13.57 5.36 8.58
N LEU A 179 14.33 4.36 9.01
CA LEU A 179 14.11 3.68 10.29
C LEU A 179 14.87 4.42 11.40
N PHE A 180 14.39 4.30 12.63
CA PHE A 180 14.97 4.97 13.80
C PHE A 180 15.33 3.96 14.87
N ASP A 181 16.30 4.32 15.72
CA ASP A 181 16.54 3.57 16.95
C ASP A 181 15.41 3.82 17.96
N ALA A 182 15.00 2.74 18.62
CA ALA A 182 14.11 2.82 19.78
C ALA A 182 14.80 3.60 20.92
N GLN A 183 13.99 4.35 21.68
CA GLN A 183 14.46 5.07 22.87
C GLN A 183 13.48 4.81 24.03
N ASP A 184 14.01 4.80 25.25
CA ASP A 184 13.26 4.61 26.50
C ASP A 184 12.35 5.80 26.85
#